data_AF-A0A926QGE5-F1
#
_entry.id   AF-A0A926QGE5-F1
#
_cell.length_a   1.000
_cell.length_b   1.000
_cell.length_c   1.000
_cell.angle_alpha   90.00
_cell.angle_beta   90.00
_cell.angle_gamma   90.00
#
_symmetry.space_group_name_H-M   'P 1'
#
loop_
_entity.id
_entity.type
_entity.pdbx_description
1 polymer ?
#
loop_
_entity_poly.entity_id
_entity_poly.type
_entity_poly.pdbx_seq_one_letter_code
_entity_poly.pdbx_strand_id
1 'polypeptide(L)'
;MTAHTATAATRLGAPAVDRSALPLMFRGGVIATVGLLPIAAVIGLATRGVAGGLGAAAGVAVSAAIFLLGYLGMRWVLEHLHPNASLAGALGMYFLQISLMFPALLLLTNVRALDGRAVALGALVSALVWLMGQLWGFMRARTPMFDVQLPGERR
;
A
#
# COMPACT_ATOMS: atom_id res chain seq x y z
N MET A 1 15.33 -47.74 31.68
CA MET A 1 14.84 -48.06 30.32
C MET A 1 13.52 -47.32 30.11
N THR A 2 13.52 -46.03 29.77
CA THR A 2 13.69 -45.42 28.42
C THR A 2 12.39 -45.41 27.62
N ALA A 3 11.64 -44.30 27.69
CA ALA A 3 10.96 -43.64 26.55
C ALA A 3 9.92 -42.61 27.03
N HIS A 4 10.34 -41.39 27.42
CA HIS A 4 9.41 -40.24 27.51
C HIS A 4 9.99 -38.92 26.96
N THR A 5 11.19 -38.96 26.38
CA THR A 5 11.94 -37.78 25.90
C THR A 5 11.86 -37.61 24.39
N ALA A 6 10.66 -37.63 23.80
CA ALA A 6 10.49 -37.40 22.36
C ALA A 6 9.39 -36.40 21.99
N THR A 7 8.87 -35.61 22.94
CA THR A 7 7.77 -34.64 22.68
C THR A 7 8.13 -33.19 23.01
N ALA A 8 9.43 -32.88 23.20
CA ALA A 8 9.89 -31.53 23.53
C ALA A 8 10.45 -30.74 22.33
N ALA A 9 10.71 -31.39 21.18
CA ALA A 9 11.43 -30.78 20.07
C ALA A 9 10.56 -30.01 19.05
N THR A 10 9.23 -29.99 19.19
CA THR A 10 8.33 -29.44 18.15
C THR A 10 7.83 -28.01 18.41
N ARG A 11 8.36 -27.29 19.41
CA ARG A 11 7.92 -25.92 19.75
C ARG A 11 9.00 -24.85 19.63
N LEU A 12 9.92 -24.99 18.69
CA LEU A 12 10.65 -23.81 18.21
C LEU A 12 9.70 -23.05 17.30
N GLY A 13 8.84 -22.23 17.92
CA GLY A 13 7.90 -21.37 17.23
C GLY A 13 8.67 -20.52 16.22
N ALA A 14 8.35 -20.69 14.94
CA ALA A 14 8.81 -19.77 13.91
C ALA A 14 8.43 -18.34 14.37
N PRO A 15 9.31 -17.33 14.18
CA PRO A 15 9.00 -15.96 14.56
C PRO A 15 7.64 -15.60 13.96
N ALA A 16 6.68 -15.28 14.83
CA ALA A 16 5.38 -14.86 14.40
C ALA A 16 5.59 -13.51 13.69
N VAL A 17 5.66 -13.54 12.36
CA VAL A 17 5.67 -12.32 11.54
C VAL A 17 4.46 -11.51 11.99
N ASP A 18 4.68 -10.37 12.63
CA ASP A 18 3.60 -9.55 13.15
C ASP A 18 2.77 -8.99 11.98
N ARG A 19 1.67 -9.68 11.69
CA ARG A 19 0.77 -9.38 10.57
C ARG A 19 -0.07 -8.12 10.82
N SER A 20 0.04 -7.51 12.01
CA SER A 20 -0.75 -6.33 12.40
C SER A 20 -0.23 -5.02 11.78
N ALA A 21 1.03 -4.97 11.33
CA ALA A 21 1.63 -3.78 10.72
C ALA A 21 1.04 -3.44 9.35
N LEU A 22 0.69 -4.45 8.56
CA LEU A 22 0.14 -4.30 7.20
C LEU A 22 -1.14 -3.45 7.17
N PRO A 23 -2.21 -3.79 7.91
CA PRO A 23 -3.44 -2.98 7.88
C PRO A 23 -3.24 -1.55 8.38
N LEU A 24 -2.29 -1.28 9.28
CA LEU A 24 -1.97 0.08 9.74
C LEU A 24 -1.28 0.92 8.66
N MET A 25 -0.27 0.35 7.99
CA MET A 25 0.44 1.00 6.88
C MET A 25 -0.54 1.38 5.76
N PHE A 26 -1.42 0.47 5.38
CA PHE A 26 -2.38 0.70 4.30
C PHE A 26 -3.50 1.67 4.67
N ARG A 27 -3.97 1.66 5.92
CA ARG A 27 -4.91 2.68 6.41
C ARG A 27 -4.33 4.10 6.31
N GLY A 28 -3.06 4.28 6.64
CA GLY A 28 -2.37 5.56 6.50
C GLY A 28 -2.36 6.05 5.05
N GLY A 29 -2.01 5.18 4.10
CA GLY A 29 -2.04 5.48 2.67
C GLY A 29 -3.43 5.87 2.15
N VAL A 30 -4.46 5.06 2.46
CA VAL A 30 -5.84 5.30 2.02
C VAL A 30 -6.37 6.63 2.57
N ILE A 31 -6.20 6.89 3.87
CA ILE A 31 -6.70 8.12 4.50
C ILE A 31 -6.01 9.35 3.88
N ALA A 32 -4.70 9.28 3.66
CA ALA A 32 -3.94 10.37 3.07
C ALA A 32 -4.42 10.68 1.64
N THR A 33 -4.63 9.66 0.81
CA THR A 33 -5.05 9.84 -0.59
C THR A 33 -6.52 10.24 -0.73
N VAL A 34 -7.40 9.75 0.14
CA VAL A 34 -8.79 10.23 0.22
C VAL A 34 -8.84 11.70 0.60
N GLY A 35 -8.01 12.14 1.56
CA GLY A 35 -7.89 13.55 1.94
C GLY A 35 -7.29 14.43 0.82
N LEU A 36 -6.42 13.87 -0.01
CA LEU A 36 -5.83 14.58 -1.15
C LEU A 36 -6.83 14.84 -2.28
N LEU A 37 -7.78 13.93 -2.52
CA LEU A 37 -8.73 14.03 -3.63
C LEU A 37 -9.42 15.41 -3.74
N PRO A 38 -10.05 15.97 -2.68
CA PRO A 38 -10.64 17.30 -2.74
C PRO A 38 -9.60 18.41 -2.93
N ILE A 39 -8.41 18.29 -2.33
CA ILE A 39 -7.34 19.29 -2.43
C ILE A 39 -6.84 19.38 -3.87
N ALA A 40 -6.56 18.23 -4.50
CA ALA A 40 -6.11 18.16 -5.88
C ALA A 40 -7.18 18.68 -6.85
N ALA A 41 -8.46 18.39 -6.61
CA ALA A 41 -9.57 18.91 -7.40
C ALA A 41 -9.67 20.44 -7.30
N VAL A 42 -9.56 21.01 -6.10
CA VAL A 42 -9.59 22.47 -5.87
C VAL A 42 -8.39 23.17 -6.53
N ILE A 43 -7.17 22.63 -6.38
CA ILE A 43 -5.97 23.19 -7.00
C ILE A 43 -6.06 23.11 -8.53
N GLY A 44 -6.52 21.97 -9.07
CA GLY A 44 -6.75 21.80 -10.50
C GLY A 44 -7.79 22.77 -11.05
N LEU A 45 -8.88 22.98 -10.30
CA LEU A 45 -9.93 23.93 -10.64
C LEU A 45 -9.41 25.37 -10.66
N ALA A 46 -8.64 25.76 -9.63
CA ALA A 46 -8.09 27.12 -9.51
C ALA A 46 -7.04 27.45 -10.60
N THR A 47 -6.26 26.46 -11.03
CA THR A 47 -5.15 26.69 -11.97
C THR A 47 -5.53 26.53 -13.44
N ARG A 48 -6.45 25.62 -13.77
CA ARG A 48 -6.80 25.27 -15.16
C ARG A 48 -8.32 25.15 -15.40
N GLY A 49 -9.14 25.66 -14.48
CA GLY A 49 -10.59 25.61 -14.59
C GLY A 49 -11.14 24.19 -14.47
N VAL A 50 -12.37 23.99 -14.94
CA VAL A 50 -13.13 22.73 -14.74
C VAL A 50 -12.38 21.52 -15.31
N ALA A 51 -11.76 21.64 -16.48
CA ALA A 51 -10.97 20.57 -17.10
C ALA A 51 -9.73 20.19 -16.27
N GLY A 52 -9.11 21.16 -15.61
CA GLY A 52 -8.00 20.95 -14.67
C GLY A 52 -8.44 20.26 -13.38
N GLY A 53 -9.56 20.70 -12.80
CA GLY A 53 -10.11 20.09 -11.59
C GLY A 53 -10.53 18.64 -11.80
N LEU A 54 -11.27 18.37 -12.89
CA LEU A 54 -11.66 17.02 -13.27
C LEU A 54 -10.45 16.16 -13.63
N GLY A 55 -9.47 16.71 -14.34
CA GLY A 55 -8.23 16.02 -14.70
C GLY A 55 -7.46 15.58 -13.46
N ALA A 56 -7.20 16.50 -12.53
CA ALA A 56 -6.50 16.22 -11.28
C ALA A 56 -7.25 15.18 -10.43
N ALA A 57 -8.56 15.32 -10.28
CA ALA A 57 -9.39 14.38 -9.53
C ALA A 57 -9.35 12.97 -10.16
N ALA A 58 -9.48 12.88 -11.49
CA ALA A 58 -9.43 11.61 -12.22
C ALA A 58 -8.06 10.92 -12.08
N GLY A 59 -6.97 11.69 -12.19
CA GLY A 59 -5.62 11.19 -11.95
C GLY A 59 -5.43 10.63 -10.54
N VAL A 60 -5.87 11.38 -9.52
CA VAL A 60 -5.79 10.90 -8.12
C VAL A 60 -6.64 9.65 -7.92
N ALA A 61 -7.87 9.60 -8.44
CA ALA A 61 -8.80 8.50 -8.29
C ALA A 61 -8.28 7.20 -8.94
N VAL A 62 -7.79 7.28 -10.17
CA VAL A 62 -7.22 6.13 -10.88
C VAL A 62 -5.98 5.61 -10.16
N SER A 63 -5.06 6.49 -9.75
CA SER A 63 -3.87 6.07 -8.99
C SER A 63 -4.25 5.41 -7.67
N ALA A 64 -5.20 5.98 -6.93
CA ALA A 64 -5.69 5.39 -5.68
C ALA A 64 -6.30 3.99 -5.90
N ALA A 65 -7.08 3.80 -6.98
CA ALA A 65 -7.66 2.50 -7.32
C ALA A 65 -6.60 1.46 -7.65
N ILE A 66 -5.58 1.82 -8.44
CA ILE A 66 -4.47 0.91 -8.78
C ILE A 66 -3.62 0.58 -7.55
N PHE A 67 -3.38 1.55 -6.66
CA PHE A 67 -2.66 1.28 -5.41
C PHE A 67 -3.46 0.39 -4.45
N LEU A 68 -4.78 0.57 -4.39
CA LEU A 68 -5.66 -0.30 -3.63
C LEU A 68 -5.70 -1.72 -4.20
N LEU A 69 -5.70 -1.87 -5.53
CA LEU A 69 -5.56 -3.18 -6.17
C LEU A 69 -4.22 -3.83 -5.79
N GLY A 70 -3.13 -3.06 -5.85
CA GLY A 70 -1.80 -3.37 -5.32
C GLY A 70 -1.82 -4.02 -3.94
N TYR A 71 -2.50 -3.34 -3.01
CA TYR A 71 -2.67 -3.80 -1.65
C TYR A 71 -3.36 -5.17 -1.57
N LEU A 72 -4.50 -5.31 -2.25
CA LEU A 72 -5.28 -6.55 -2.23
C LEU A 72 -4.48 -7.72 -2.80
N GLY A 73 -3.73 -7.48 -3.87
CA GLY A 73 -2.80 -8.46 -4.42
C GLY A 73 -1.70 -8.84 -3.44
N MET A 74 -1.06 -7.87 -2.78
CA MET A 74 -0.01 -8.14 -1.81
C MET A 74 -0.52 -8.87 -0.56
N ARG A 75 -1.72 -8.53 -0.08
CA ARG A 75 -2.39 -9.28 0.99
C ARG A 75 -2.62 -10.73 0.59
N TRP A 76 -3.14 -10.95 -0.61
CA TRP A 76 -3.37 -12.28 -1.12
C TRP A 76 -2.06 -13.07 -1.20
N VAL A 77 -0.98 -12.45 -1.68
CA VAL A 77 0.36 -13.05 -1.72
C VAL A 77 0.82 -13.46 -0.32
N LEU A 78 0.67 -12.59 0.68
CA LEU A 78 1.11 -12.88 2.05
C LEU A 78 0.24 -13.93 2.75
N GLU A 79 -1.04 -14.01 2.39
CA GLU A 79 -1.99 -14.97 2.96
C GLU A 79 -1.82 -16.37 2.33
N HIS A 80 -1.41 -16.47 1.06
CA HIS A 80 -1.43 -17.72 0.30
C HIS A 80 -0.06 -18.26 -0.13
N LEU A 81 0.99 -17.42 -0.21
CA LEU A 81 2.33 -17.86 -0.61
C LEU A 81 3.29 -18.01 0.57
N HIS A 82 4.31 -18.85 0.37
CA HIS A 82 5.40 -19.03 1.33
C HIS A 82 6.14 -17.70 1.59
N PRO A 83 6.65 -17.46 2.81
CA PRO A 83 7.35 -16.22 3.17
C PRO A 83 8.52 -15.87 2.25
N ASN A 84 9.21 -16.88 1.70
CA ASN A 84 10.32 -16.71 0.78
C ASN A 84 9.89 -16.11 -0.58
N ALA A 85 8.60 -16.23 -0.94
CA ALA A 85 8.04 -15.66 -2.16
C ALA A 85 7.49 -14.23 -1.96
N SER A 86 7.49 -13.70 -0.73
CA SER A 86 6.95 -12.36 -0.43
C SER A 86 7.65 -11.25 -1.22
N LEU A 87 8.97 -11.30 -1.36
CA LEU A 87 9.73 -10.31 -2.13
C LEU A 87 9.42 -10.39 -3.62
N ALA A 88 9.36 -11.61 -4.17
CA ALA A 88 9.01 -11.84 -5.57
C ALA A 88 7.56 -11.40 -5.87
N GLY A 89 6.63 -11.69 -4.95
CA GLY A 89 5.23 -11.26 -5.06
C GLY A 89 5.08 -9.74 -4.94
N ALA A 90 5.82 -9.09 -4.04
CA ALA A 90 5.88 -7.63 -3.96
C ALA A 90 6.37 -7.00 -5.27
N LEU A 91 7.46 -7.55 -5.83
CA LEU A 91 8.02 -7.08 -7.09
C LEU A 91 7.07 -7.32 -8.27
N GLY A 92 6.42 -8.48 -8.32
CA GLY A 92 5.40 -8.80 -9.31
C GLY A 92 4.21 -7.83 -9.24
N MET A 93 3.77 -7.48 -8.03
CA MET A 93 2.70 -6.51 -7.84
C MET A 93 3.12 -5.10 -8.27
N TYR A 94 4.36 -4.70 -8.00
CA TYR A 94 4.89 -3.43 -8.48
C TYR A 94 4.91 -3.34 -10.02
N PHE A 95 5.36 -4.41 -10.69
CA PHE A 95 5.30 -4.47 -12.15
C PHE A 95 3.86 -4.43 -12.67
N LEU A 96 2.93 -5.13 -12.03
CA LEU A 96 1.52 -5.08 -12.38
C LEU A 96 0.98 -3.65 -12.23
N GLN A 97 1.30 -2.97 -11.13
CA GLN A 97 0.88 -1.59 -10.89
C GLN A 97 1.39 -0.64 -11.95
N ILE A 98 2.69 -0.66 -12.27
CA ILE A 98 3.26 0.17 -13.35
C ILE A 98 2.59 -0.13 -14.68
N SER A 99 2.42 -1.42 -15.00
CA SER A 99 1.81 -1.86 -16.25
C SER A 99 0.35 -1.44 -16.37
N LEU A 100 -0.38 -1.31 -15.26
CA LEU A 100 -1.74 -0.77 -15.23
C LEU A 100 -1.76 0.76 -15.28
N MET A 101 -0.78 1.41 -14.66
CA MET A 101 -0.74 2.87 -14.54
C MET A 101 -0.57 3.53 -15.90
N PHE A 102 0.38 3.04 -16.70
CA PHE A 102 0.69 3.60 -18.02
C PHE A 102 -0.53 3.68 -18.97
N PRO A 103 -1.25 2.57 -19.26
CA PRO A 103 -2.43 2.62 -20.11
C PRO A 103 -3.57 3.42 -19.49
N ALA A 104 -3.74 3.39 -18.16
CA ALA A 104 -4.78 4.18 -17.50
C ALA A 104 -4.55 5.69 -17.69
N LEU A 105 -3.31 6.18 -17.54
CA LEU A 105 -2.99 7.59 -17.84
C LEU A 105 -3.16 7.92 -19.31
N LEU A 106 -2.73 7.03 -20.22
CA LEU A 106 -2.93 7.22 -21.66
C LEU A 106 -4.41 7.36 -22.03
N LEU A 107 -5.28 6.54 -21.44
CA LEU A 107 -6.72 6.63 -21.66
C LEU A 107 -7.29 7.95 -21.13
N LEU A 108 -6.92 8.35 -19.91
CA LEU A 108 -7.42 9.60 -19.30
C LEU A 108 -6.91 10.85 -20.01
N THR A 109 -5.65 10.85 -20.46
CA THR A 109 -5.04 12.00 -21.17
C THR A 109 -5.59 12.21 -22.58
N ASN A 110 -6.20 11.17 -23.19
CA ASN A 110 -6.88 11.29 -24.48
C ASN A 110 -8.32 11.84 -24.38
N VAL A 111 -8.87 11.97 -23.16
CA VAL A 111 -10.21 12.53 -22.97
C VAL A 111 -10.15 14.05 -23.14
N ARG A 112 -10.79 14.58 -24.20
CA ARG A 112 -10.80 16.03 -24.51
C ARG A 112 -11.36 16.92 -23.38
N ALA A 113 -12.14 16.36 -22.47
CA ALA A 113 -12.70 17.05 -21.32
C ALA A 113 -11.72 17.21 -20.13
N LEU A 114 -10.58 16.50 -20.17
CA LEU A 114 -9.58 16.47 -19.09
C LEU A 114 -8.29 17.15 -19.55
N ASP A 115 -7.71 17.99 -18.69
CA ASP A 115 -6.35 18.50 -18.93
C ASP A 115 -5.35 17.38 -18.63
N GLY A 116 -4.71 16.82 -19.67
CA GLY A 116 -3.79 15.70 -19.53
C GLY A 116 -2.62 15.98 -18.58
N ARG A 117 -2.16 17.23 -18.49
CA ARG A 117 -1.12 17.63 -17.52
C ARG A 117 -1.65 17.59 -16.09
N ALA A 118 -2.87 18.04 -15.84
CA ALA A 118 -3.51 17.95 -14.53
C ALA A 118 -3.77 16.50 -14.11
N VAL A 119 -4.15 15.62 -15.05
CA VAL A 119 -4.24 14.16 -14.81
C VAL A 119 -2.90 13.59 -14.34
N ALA A 120 -1.83 13.85 -15.09
CA ALA A 120 -0.50 13.34 -14.77
C ALA A 120 0.01 13.88 -13.41
N LEU A 121 -0.18 15.18 -13.15
CA LEU A 121 0.20 15.80 -11.88
C LEU A 121 -0.64 15.26 -10.71
N GLY A 122 -1.95 15.07 -10.90
CA GLY A 122 -2.83 14.49 -9.89
C GLY A 122 -2.41 13.07 -9.53
N ALA A 123 -2.11 12.24 -10.53
CA ALA A 123 -1.59 10.90 -10.34
C ALA A 123 -0.25 10.87 -9.59
N LEU A 124 0.68 11.77 -9.96
CA LEU A 124 1.98 11.90 -9.31
C LEU A 124 1.86 12.31 -7.83
N VAL A 125 1.08 13.35 -7.55
CA VAL A 125 0.87 13.82 -6.17
C VAL A 125 0.15 12.75 -5.35
N SER A 126 -0.81 12.04 -5.94
CA SER A 126 -1.48 10.89 -5.32
C SER A 126 -0.50 9.81 -4.89
N ALA A 127 0.45 9.44 -5.76
CA ALA A 127 1.49 8.48 -5.43
C ALA A 127 2.37 8.93 -4.27
N LEU A 128 2.82 10.19 -4.27
CA LEU A 128 3.65 10.72 -3.19
C LEU A 128 2.90 10.74 -1.86
N VAL A 129 1.64 11.18 -1.84
CA VAL A 129 0.83 11.23 -0.62
C VAL A 129 0.51 9.82 -0.12
N TRP A 130 0.23 8.88 -1.03
CA TRP A 130 0.01 7.48 -0.67
C TRP A 130 1.26 6.90 0.01
N LEU A 131 2.45 7.11 -0.56
CA LEU A 131 3.73 6.67 0.01
C LEU A 131 3.99 7.30 1.38
N MET A 132 3.73 8.60 1.54
CA MET A 132 3.87 9.28 2.83
C MET A 132 2.90 8.73 3.87
N GLY A 133 1.65 8.44 3.48
CA GLY A 133 0.66 7.81 4.35
C GLY A 133 1.09 6.40 4.76
N GLN A 134 1.63 5.60 3.85
CA GLN A 134 2.19 4.29 4.17
C GLN A 134 3.39 4.38 5.11
N LEU A 135 4.31 5.31 4.87
CA LEU A 135 5.48 5.55 5.71
C LEU A 135 5.04 5.99 7.12
N TRP A 136 4.07 6.89 7.22
CA TRP A 136 3.53 7.33 8.51
C TRP A 136 2.86 6.18 9.28
N GLY A 137 2.06 5.37 8.59
CA GLY A 137 1.46 4.16 9.17
C GLY A 137 2.53 3.15 9.63
N PHE A 138 3.61 2.99 8.88
CA PHE A 138 4.74 2.14 9.25
C PHE A 138 5.46 2.64 10.51
N MET A 139 5.80 3.92 10.55
CA MET A 139 6.42 4.56 11.71
C MET A 139 5.53 4.46 12.96
N ARG A 140 4.20 4.45 12.78
CA ARG A 140 3.24 4.32 13.87
C ARG A 140 3.04 2.87 14.34
N ALA A 141 3.23 1.88 13.48
CA ALA A 141 3.01 0.47 13.79
C ALA A 141 3.95 -0.06 14.89
N ARG A 142 5.12 0.58 15.13
CA ARG A 142 6.07 0.25 16.21
C ARG A 142 6.24 -1.26 16.43
N THR A 143 6.46 -2.01 15.36
CA THR A 143 6.68 -3.46 15.42
C THR A 143 7.95 -3.74 16.24
N PRO A 144 7.87 -4.47 17.36
CA PRO A 144 9.05 -4.88 18.12
C PRO A 144 9.91 -5.78 17.23
N MET A 145 11.17 -5.38 17.00
CA MET A 145 12.10 -6.20 16.22
C MET A 145 12.53 -7.48 16.97
N PHE A 146 12.29 -7.52 18.28
CA PHE A 146 12.62 -8.64 19.14
C PHE A 146 11.43 -8.97 20.06
N ASP A 147 10.92 -10.19 19.97
CA ASP A 147 10.16 -10.82 21.05
C ASP A 147 11.15 -11.27 22.13
N VAL A 148 11.71 -10.32 22.88
CA VAL A 148 12.49 -10.67 24.08
C VAL A 148 11.50 -11.03 25.17
N GLN A 149 11.41 -12.33 25.47
CA GLN A 149 10.71 -12.82 26.64
C GLN A 149 11.49 -12.37 27.89
N LEU A 150 10.96 -11.39 28.62
CA LEU A 150 11.57 -10.91 29.86
C LEU A 150 11.57 -12.05 30.89
N PRO A 151 12.69 -12.34 31.57
CA PRO A 151 12.75 -13.36 32.60
C PRO A 151 11.77 -13.02 33.75
N GLY A 152 10.56 -13.59 33.73
CA GLY A 152 9.54 -13.35 34.76
C GLY A 152 8.08 -13.39 34.30
N GLU A 153 7.77 -13.26 33.01
CA GLU A 153 6.38 -13.36 32.53
C GLU A 153 5.90 -14.83 32.51
N ARG A 154 5.08 -15.19 33.50
CA ARG A 154 4.26 -16.42 33.47
C ARG A 154 2.87 -16.07 32.94
N ARG A 155 2.41 -16.88 31.98
CA ARG A 155 1.09 -16.81 31.34
C ARG A 155 -0.07 -16.80 32.33
#